data_AF-A0A480A9A6-F1
#
_entry.id   AF-A0A480A9A6-F1
#
_cell.length_a   1.000
_cell.length_b   1.000
_cell.length_c   1.000
_cell.angle_alpha   90.00
_cell.angle_beta   90.00
_cell.angle_gamma   90.00
#
_symmetry.space_group_name_H-M   'P 1'
#
loop_
_entity.id
_entity.type
_entity.pdbx_description
1 polymer ?
#
loop_
_entity_poly.entity_id
_entity_poly.type
_entity_poly.pdbx_seq_one_letter_code
_entity_poly.pdbx_strand_id
1 'polypeptide(L)'
;MFDELLKTVKDNISTIRAIIKTNEKIRDIAFGDVSVYPEETKIVLMDMFQDIPEATDWRVYDQCAVVTRLYAIYESFVEDLIQSWVILLPDLYPNYLDLNDAIRKTHQSGVGRLLQEILREDNNRYKLSAQKVILGLLNGETGENKYELLPEAFLFHEQNLRKNSLERLLASAGIIDSWSWVVNHRDIKNFLKEIRGNQTTLEKEMNIFISYRNDAAHSTKIEDWLGFKPLLELCDFVESLCQALTELVNYQVLQSKESIGQVQEVGKITEWFKKPQAGVFTAYIECSLSVGSTIILVGESYCQEAKIESIKYNDQSITDEIKTTTGMEVGLKFDVEARKDLRLYKLTT
;
A
#
# COMPACT_ATOMS: atom_id res chain seq x y z
N MET A 1 -5.74 -7.79 7.22
CA MET A 1 -5.94 -7.92 5.76
C MET A 1 -5.10 -6.93 4.99
N PHE A 2 -5.44 -5.63 4.95
CA PHE A 2 -4.68 -4.65 4.15
C PHE A 2 -3.22 -4.48 4.63
N ASP A 3 -2.98 -4.51 5.94
CA ASP A 3 -1.63 -4.49 6.50
C ASP A 3 -0.81 -5.73 6.17
N GLU A 4 -1.46 -6.89 5.98
CA GLU A 4 -0.77 -8.11 5.56
C GLU A 4 -0.35 -8.02 4.08
N LEU A 5 -1.21 -7.47 3.21
CA LEU A 5 -0.85 -7.16 1.82
C LEU A 5 0.35 -6.21 1.76
N LEU A 6 0.28 -5.12 2.52
CA LEU A 6 1.36 -4.14 2.62
C LEU A 6 2.65 -4.76 3.16
N LYS A 7 2.55 -5.65 4.16
CA LYS A 7 3.71 -6.39 4.69
C LYS A 7 4.34 -7.26 3.62
N THR A 8 3.55 -8.02 2.86
CA THR A 8 4.05 -8.84 1.74
C THR A 8 4.75 -7.99 0.68
N VAL A 9 4.20 -6.80 0.35
CA VAL A 9 4.87 -5.85 -0.54
C VAL A 9 6.22 -5.40 0.03
N LYS A 10 6.27 -4.99 1.30
CA LYS A 10 7.51 -4.55 1.97
C LYS A 10 8.56 -5.65 2.00
N ASP A 11 8.19 -6.89 2.26
CA ASP A 11 9.10 -8.04 2.27
C ASP A 11 9.66 -8.32 0.87
N ASN A 12 8.81 -8.26 -0.17
CA ASN A 12 9.24 -8.39 -1.57
C ASN A 12 10.19 -7.26 -1.99
N ILE A 13 9.87 -6.00 -1.65
CA ILE A 13 10.71 -4.85 -1.96
C ILE A 13 12.04 -4.92 -1.17
N SER A 14 12.01 -5.37 0.09
CA SER A 14 13.22 -5.60 0.89
C SER A 14 14.15 -6.61 0.22
N THR A 15 13.59 -7.68 -0.36
CA THR A 15 14.34 -8.66 -1.15
C THR A 15 14.99 -8.00 -2.37
N ILE A 16 14.27 -7.15 -3.11
CA ILE A 16 14.83 -6.40 -4.24
C ILE A 16 15.97 -5.48 -3.79
N ARG A 17 15.81 -4.76 -2.67
CA ARG A 17 16.88 -3.93 -2.09
C ARG A 17 18.12 -4.75 -1.75
N ALA A 18 17.93 -5.95 -1.20
CA ALA A 18 19.03 -6.86 -0.88
C ALA A 18 19.76 -7.32 -2.16
N ILE A 19 19.02 -7.68 -3.21
CA ILE A 19 19.58 -8.05 -4.52
C ILE A 19 20.39 -6.89 -5.12
N ILE A 20 19.83 -5.69 -5.19
CA ILE A 20 20.52 -4.49 -5.70
C ILE A 20 21.85 -4.27 -4.96
N LYS A 21 21.81 -4.28 -3.62
CA LYS A 21 23.02 -4.08 -2.79
C LYS A 21 24.03 -5.21 -2.95
N THR A 22 23.57 -6.43 -3.20
CA THR A 22 24.44 -7.59 -3.39
C THR A 22 25.14 -7.50 -4.74
N ASN A 23 24.38 -7.24 -5.81
CA ASN A 23 24.93 -7.09 -7.16
C ASN A 23 25.92 -5.94 -7.23
N GLU A 24 25.63 -4.80 -6.58
CA GLU A 24 26.59 -3.68 -6.54
C GLU A 24 27.89 -4.06 -5.83
N LYS A 25 27.83 -4.73 -4.67
CA LYS A 25 29.03 -5.19 -3.97
C LYS A 25 29.84 -6.19 -4.78
N ILE A 26 29.19 -7.13 -5.47
CA ILE A 26 29.90 -8.09 -6.31
C ILE A 26 30.55 -7.37 -7.49
N ARG A 27 29.85 -6.42 -8.11
CA ARG A 27 30.38 -5.59 -9.19
C ARG A 27 31.59 -4.77 -8.75
N ASP A 28 31.54 -4.16 -7.57
CA ASP A 28 32.67 -3.42 -6.97
C ASP A 28 33.91 -4.32 -6.77
N ILE A 29 33.72 -5.59 -6.40
CA ILE A 29 34.82 -6.55 -6.24
C ILE A 29 35.33 -7.01 -7.61
N ALA A 30 34.42 -7.32 -8.54
CA ALA A 30 34.73 -7.87 -9.85
C ALA A 30 35.48 -6.89 -10.76
N PHE A 31 35.12 -5.61 -10.71
CA PHE A 31 35.73 -4.55 -11.51
C PHE A 31 36.63 -3.61 -10.70
N GLY A 32 36.87 -3.93 -9.42
CA GLY A 32 37.77 -3.22 -8.52
C GLY A 32 39.23 -3.64 -8.67
N ASP A 33 40.11 -3.00 -7.89
CA ASP A 33 41.52 -3.40 -7.82
C ASP A 33 41.64 -4.76 -7.12
N VAL A 34 41.97 -5.81 -7.85
CA VAL A 34 42.09 -7.18 -7.31
C VAL A 34 43.42 -7.37 -6.54
N SER A 35 44.37 -6.43 -6.68
CA SER A 35 45.70 -6.53 -6.06
C SER A 35 45.68 -6.37 -4.53
N VAL A 36 44.62 -5.80 -3.97
CA VAL A 36 44.42 -5.63 -2.51
C VAL A 36 44.01 -6.93 -1.79
N TYR A 37 43.69 -8.00 -2.52
CA TYR A 37 43.29 -9.28 -1.91
C TYR A 37 44.46 -10.27 -1.77
N PRO A 38 44.47 -11.13 -0.74
CA PRO A 38 45.42 -12.25 -0.63
C PRO A 38 45.32 -13.22 -1.80
N GLU A 39 46.41 -13.90 -2.14
CA GLU A 39 46.49 -14.79 -3.31
C GLU A 39 45.45 -15.93 -3.30
N GLU A 40 45.18 -16.51 -2.13
CA GLU A 40 44.14 -17.53 -1.94
C GLU A 40 42.74 -16.98 -2.26
N THR A 41 42.45 -15.73 -1.88
CA THR A 41 41.19 -15.04 -2.21
C THR A 41 41.11 -14.73 -3.70
N LYS A 42 42.22 -14.35 -4.34
CA LYS A 42 42.23 -14.09 -5.79
C LYS A 42 41.86 -15.31 -6.60
N ILE A 43 42.36 -16.50 -6.23
CA ILE A 43 42.03 -17.75 -6.93
C ILE A 43 40.52 -18.01 -6.89
N VAL A 44 39.89 -17.85 -5.73
CA VAL A 44 38.43 -18.03 -5.56
C VAL A 44 37.65 -16.97 -6.35
N LEU A 45 38.08 -15.70 -6.29
CA LEU A 45 37.42 -14.62 -7.03
C LEU A 45 37.56 -14.78 -8.54
N MET A 46 38.73 -15.19 -9.03
CA MET A 46 38.96 -15.42 -10.46
C MET A 46 38.10 -16.56 -11.01
N ASP A 47 37.88 -17.62 -10.24
CA ASP A 47 36.96 -18.71 -10.59
C ASP A 47 35.50 -18.22 -10.64
N MET A 48 35.08 -17.45 -9.63
CA MET A 48 33.73 -16.85 -9.59
C MET A 48 33.47 -15.83 -10.71
N PHE A 49 34.51 -15.20 -11.24
CA PHE A 49 34.41 -14.13 -12.24
C PHE A 49 34.67 -14.58 -13.67
N GLN A 50 34.79 -15.89 -13.95
CA GLN A 50 34.97 -16.37 -15.33
C GLN A 50 33.75 -16.07 -16.22
N ASP A 51 32.55 -16.08 -15.63
CA ASP A 51 31.28 -15.96 -16.36
C ASP A 51 30.51 -14.66 -16.03
N ILE A 52 31.16 -13.64 -15.45
CA ILE A 52 30.46 -12.37 -15.19
C ILE A 52 30.21 -11.62 -16.51
N PRO A 53 29.06 -10.94 -16.65
CA PRO A 53 28.80 -10.14 -17.83
C PRO A 53 29.66 -8.88 -17.84
N GLU A 54 29.76 -8.22 -19.00
CA GLU A 54 30.31 -6.88 -19.09
C GLU A 54 29.59 -5.92 -18.13
N ALA A 55 30.35 -4.99 -17.54
CA ALA A 55 29.84 -4.13 -16.46
C ALA A 55 28.56 -3.38 -16.84
N THR A 56 28.48 -2.90 -18.09
CA THR A 56 27.32 -2.21 -18.64
C THR A 56 26.13 -3.14 -18.84
N ASP A 57 26.33 -4.29 -19.46
CA ASP A 57 25.26 -5.25 -19.74
C ASP A 57 24.63 -5.77 -18.44
N TRP A 58 25.45 -6.01 -17.43
CA TRP A 58 24.98 -6.40 -16.12
C TRP A 58 24.17 -5.29 -15.43
N ARG A 59 24.54 -4.02 -15.58
CA ARG A 59 23.75 -2.89 -15.05
C ARG A 59 22.40 -2.74 -15.76
N VAL A 60 22.38 -2.89 -17.08
CA VAL A 60 21.15 -2.90 -17.88
C VAL A 60 20.24 -4.03 -17.41
N TYR A 61 20.79 -5.24 -17.23
CA TYR A 61 20.03 -6.39 -16.74
C TYR A 61 19.45 -6.16 -15.34
N ASP A 62 20.25 -5.63 -14.41
CA ASP A 62 19.81 -5.30 -13.06
C ASP A 62 18.64 -4.32 -13.08
N GLN A 63 18.74 -3.24 -13.86
CA GLN A 63 17.63 -2.30 -14.02
C GLN A 63 16.38 -2.99 -14.56
N CYS A 64 16.50 -3.76 -15.65
CA CYS A 64 15.35 -4.42 -16.26
C CYS A 64 14.66 -5.36 -15.28
N ALA A 65 15.42 -6.18 -14.55
CA ALA A 65 14.90 -7.10 -13.56
C ALA A 65 14.21 -6.36 -12.40
N VAL A 66 14.87 -5.34 -11.84
CA VAL A 66 14.36 -4.55 -10.71
C VAL A 66 13.07 -3.82 -11.08
N VAL A 67 13.08 -3.06 -12.18
CA VAL A 67 11.93 -2.23 -12.57
C VAL A 67 10.73 -3.10 -12.96
N THR A 68 10.96 -4.18 -13.71
CA THR A 68 9.89 -5.12 -14.08
C THR A 68 9.28 -5.76 -12.84
N ARG A 69 10.12 -6.19 -11.87
CA ARG A 69 9.64 -6.80 -10.64
C ARG A 69 8.91 -5.80 -9.73
N LEU A 70 9.42 -4.57 -9.59
CA LEU A 70 8.76 -3.51 -8.84
C LEU A 70 7.40 -3.15 -9.42
N TYR A 71 7.28 -3.06 -10.74
CA TYR A 71 5.99 -2.78 -11.38
C TYR A 71 5.01 -3.93 -11.18
N ALA A 72 5.46 -5.19 -11.33
CA ALA A 72 4.60 -6.34 -11.06
C ALA A 72 4.10 -6.36 -9.60
N ILE A 73 4.96 -6.04 -8.62
CA ILE A 73 4.56 -5.92 -7.21
C ILE A 73 3.52 -4.82 -7.03
N TYR A 74 3.75 -3.64 -7.62
CA TYR A 74 2.83 -2.51 -7.54
C TYR A 74 1.47 -2.83 -8.16
N GLU A 75 1.45 -3.39 -9.37
CA GLU A 75 0.22 -3.74 -10.09
C GLU A 75 -0.59 -4.79 -9.34
N SER A 76 0.04 -5.91 -8.95
CA SER A 76 -0.63 -6.94 -8.16
C SER A 76 -1.10 -6.40 -6.81
N PHE A 77 -0.33 -5.53 -6.15
CA PHE A 77 -0.78 -4.93 -4.90
C PHE A 77 -2.05 -4.10 -5.07
N VAL A 78 -2.16 -3.28 -6.13
CA VAL A 78 -3.37 -2.50 -6.40
C VAL A 78 -4.56 -3.42 -6.67
N GLU A 79 -4.36 -4.48 -7.47
CA GLU A 79 -5.41 -5.48 -7.74
C GLU A 79 -5.86 -6.19 -6.47
N ASP A 80 -4.92 -6.67 -5.65
CA ASP A 80 -5.18 -7.36 -4.39
C ASP A 80 -5.89 -6.43 -3.38
N LEU A 81 -5.47 -5.17 -3.31
CA LEU A 81 -6.07 -4.16 -2.44
C LEU A 81 -7.55 -3.93 -2.80
N ILE A 82 -7.84 -3.79 -4.10
CA ILE A 82 -9.22 -3.65 -4.60
C ILE A 82 -10.01 -4.92 -4.31
N GLN A 83 -9.43 -6.10 -4.55
CA GLN A 83 -10.09 -7.37 -4.28
C GLN A 83 -10.47 -7.50 -2.79
N SER A 84 -9.54 -7.23 -1.89
CA SER A 84 -9.78 -7.24 -0.44
C SER A 84 -10.86 -6.25 -0.02
N TRP A 85 -10.88 -5.05 -0.60
CA TRP A 85 -11.92 -4.05 -0.37
C TRP A 85 -13.29 -4.53 -0.85
N VAL A 86 -13.38 -5.03 -2.08
CA VAL A 86 -14.62 -5.49 -2.70
C VAL A 86 -15.22 -6.69 -1.94
N ILE A 87 -14.39 -7.61 -1.46
CA ILE A 87 -14.83 -8.75 -0.63
C ILE A 87 -15.43 -8.30 0.70
N LEU A 88 -14.93 -7.20 1.28
CA LEU A 88 -15.41 -6.68 2.56
C LEU A 88 -16.75 -5.94 2.45
N LEU A 89 -17.05 -5.36 1.27
CA LEU A 89 -18.23 -4.51 1.08
C LEU A 89 -19.57 -5.15 1.47
N PRO A 90 -19.89 -6.42 1.13
CA PRO A 90 -21.15 -7.05 1.55
C PRO A 90 -21.34 -7.17 3.06
N ASP A 91 -20.26 -7.14 3.85
CA ASP A 91 -20.34 -7.15 5.32
C ASP A 91 -20.59 -5.74 5.87
N LEU A 92 -20.12 -4.70 5.17
CA LEU A 92 -20.36 -3.29 5.51
C LEU A 92 -21.76 -2.81 5.04
N TYR A 93 -22.22 -3.33 3.91
CA TYR A 93 -23.49 -3.00 3.27
C TYR A 93 -24.26 -4.30 3.01
N PRO A 94 -25.09 -4.79 3.96
CA PRO A 94 -25.80 -6.06 3.77
C PRO A 94 -26.77 -6.08 2.60
N ASN A 95 -27.25 -4.90 2.17
CA ASN A 95 -28.11 -4.74 1.00
C ASN A 95 -27.31 -4.15 -0.17
N TYR A 96 -27.33 -4.83 -1.31
CA TYR A 96 -26.61 -4.43 -2.52
C TYR A 96 -26.99 -3.04 -3.01
N LEU A 97 -28.24 -2.63 -2.81
CA LEU A 97 -28.74 -1.32 -3.22
C LEU A 97 -28.14 -0.17 -2.39
N ASP A 98 -27.58 -0.46 -1.22
CA ASP A 98 -26.92 0.54 -0.36
C ASP A 98 -25.49 0.83 -0.82
N LEU A 99 -24.89 -0.03 -1.65
CA LEU A 99 -23.60 0.25 -2.30
C LEU A 99 -23.72 1.49 -3.17
N ASN A 100 -22.64 2.24 -3.35
CA ASN A 100 -22.67 3.40 -4.24
C ASN A 100 -22.92 2.99 -5.72
N ASP A 101 -23.46 3.92 -6.50
CA ASP A 101 -23.80 3.71 -7.92
C ASP A 101 -22.60 3.25 -8.76
N ALA A 102 -21.39 3.73 -8.43
CA ALA A 102 -20.18 3.38 -9.16
C ALA A 102 -19.86 1.89 -9.00
N ILE A 103 -19.91 1.35 -7.78
CA ILE A 103 -19.67 -0.06 -7.48
C ILE A 103 -20.71 -0.92 -8.19
N ARG A 104 -22.01 -0.58 -8.10
CA ARG A 104 -23.07 -1.38 -8.73
C ARG A 104 -22.93 -1.41 -10.26
N LYS A 105 -22.65 -0.26 -10.89
CA LYS A 105 -22.43 -0.18 -12.34
C LYS A 105 -21.18 -0.95 -12.79
N THR A 106 -20.09 -0.83 -12.05
CA THR A 106 -18.87 -1.59 -12.33
C THR A 106 -19.13 -3.09 -12.18
N HIS A 107 -19.82 -3.53 -11.12
CA HIS A 107 -20.15 -4.93 -10.93
C HIS A 107 -21.00 -5.48 -12.06
N GLN A 108 -22.09 -4.79 -12.43
CA GLN A 108 -22.99 -5.19 -13.53
C GLN A 108 -22.25 -5.31 -14.87
N SER A 109 -21.51 -4.27 -15.26
CA SER A 109 -20.76 -4.27 -16.53
C SER A 109 -19.59 -5.25 -16.53
N GLY A 110 -18.87 -5.34 -15.41
CA GLY A 110 -17.77 -6.25 -15.19
C GLY A 110 -18.20 -7.71 -15.22
N VAL A 111 -19.36 -8.06 -14.65
CA VAL A 111 -19.96 -9.40 -14.76
C VAL A 111 -20.23 -9.76 -16.21
N GLY A 112 -20.78 -8.84 -17.00
CA GLY A 112 -21.00 -9.04 -18.43
C GLY A 112 -19.69 -9.32 -19.18
N ARG A 113 -18.64 -8.54 -18.91
CA ARG A 113 -17.30 -8.76 -19.50
C ARG A 113 -16.68 -10.08 -19.03
N LEU A 114 -16.79 -10.40 -17.75
CA LEU A 114 -16.25 -11.61 -17.15
C LEU A 114 -16.88 -12.88 -17.75
N LEU A 115 -18.19 -12.86 -18.01
CA LEU A 115 -18.86 -13.96 -18.73
C LEU A 115 -18.29 -14.14 -20.14
N GLN A 116 -18.04 -13.06 -20.87
CA GLN A 116 -17.43 -13.15 -22.20
C GLN A 116 -16.03 -13.76 -22.14
N GLU A 117 -15.22 -13.37 -21.15
CA GLU A 117 -13.86 -13.91 -20.97
C GLU A 117 -13.88 -15.39 -20.56
N ILE A 118 -14.74 -15.78 -19.62
CA ILE A 118 -14.80 -17.17 -19.12
C ILE A 118 -15.25 -18.15 -20.20
N LEU A 119 -16.11 -17.70 -21.11
CA LEU A 119 -16.65 -18.52 -22.20
C LEU A 119 -15.69 -18.65 -23.39
N ARG A 120 -14.53 -17.96 -23.40
CA ARG A 120 -13.52 -18.17 -24.45
C ARG A 120 -12.86 -19.54 -24.30
N GLU A 121 -12.64 -20.20 -25.43
CA GLU A 121 -12.04 -21.55 -25.48
C GLU A 121 -10.61 -21.58 -24.92
N ASP A 122 -9.89 -20.46 -24.96
CA ASP A 122 -8.51 -20.30 -24.50
C ASP A 122 -8.39 -19.66 -23.11
N ASN A 123 -9.50 -19.52 -22.36
CA ASN A 123 -9.47 -18.93 -21.04
C ASN A 123 -8.69 -19.80 -20.03
N ASN A 124 -7.46 -19.38 -19.75
CA ASN A 124 -6.63 -19.93 -18.67
C ASN A 124 -6.53 -18.98 -17.45
N ARG A 125 -7.12 -17.78 -17.55
CA ARG A 125 -6.98 -16.71 -16.54
C ARG A 125 -8.00 -16.86 -15.40
N TYR A 126 -9.25 -17.13 -15.74
CA TYR A 126 -10.35 -17.15 -14.77
C TYR A 126 -10.81 -18.58 -14.48
N LYS A 127 -10.74 -19.00 -13.22
CA LYS A 127 -11.22 -20.31 -12.73
C LYS A 127 -12.63 -20.21 -12.12
N LEU A 128 -13.53 -19.52 -12.81
CA LEU A 128 -14.91 -19.29 -12.37
C LEU A 128 -15.88 -19.99 -13.34
N SER A 129 -16.98 -20.55 -12.82
CA SER A 129 -18.06 -21.05 -13.66
C SER A 129 -19.01 -19.90 -14.05
N ALA A 130 -19.58 -19.96 -15.26
CA ALA A 130 -20.61 -19.00 -15.68
C ALA A 130 -21.77 -18.93 -14.68
N GLN A 131 -22.15 -20.07 -14.10
CA GLN A 131 -23.20 -20.13 -13.06
C GLN A 131 -22.84 -19.30 -11.83
N LYS A 132 -21.61 -19.42 -11.30
CA LYS A 132 -21.16 -18.61 -10.15
C LYS A 132 -21.22 -17.12 -10.47
N VAL A 133 -20.80 -16.75 -11.68
CA VAL A 133 -20.79 -15.35 -12.12
C VAL A 133 -22.20 -14.78 -12.22
N ILE A 134 -23.15 -15.52 -12.80
CA ILE A 134 -24.55 -15.10 -12.90
C ILE A 134 -25.20 -15.01 -11.52
N LEU A 135 -24.98 -15.99 -10.64
CA LEU A 135 -25.56 -16.01 -9.29
C LEU A 135 -25.08 -14.84 -8.44
N GLY A 136 -23.80 -14.45 -8.56
CA GLY A 136 -23.26 -13.29 -7.83
C GLY A 136 -24.04 -12.00 -8.11
N LEU A 137 -24.34 -11.73 -9.39
CA LEU A 137 -25.15 -10.57 -9.77
C LEU A 137 -26.62 -10.74 -9.38
N LEU A 138 -27.21 -11.90 -9.64
CA LEU A 138 -28.64 -12.16 -9.36
C LEU A 138 -28.98 -11.97 -7.89
N ASN A 139 -28.13 -12.47 -6.98
CA ASN A 139 -28.34 -12.32 -5.54
C ASN A 139 -28.32 -10.84 -5.11
N GLY A 140 -27.46 -10.02 -5.72
CA GLY A 140 -27.42 -8.57 -5.48
C GLY A 140 -28.70 -7.86 -5.92
N GLU A 141 -29.20 -8.15 -7.13
CA GLU A 141 -30.37 -7.47 -7.69
C GLU A 141 -31.70 -7.89 -7.06
N THR A 142 -31.80 -9.14 -6.60
CA THR A 142 -33.06 -9.69 -6.05
C THR A 142 -33.18 -9.52 -4.53
N GLY A 143 -32.05 -9.45 -3.81
CA GLY A 143 -32.03 -9.38 -2.35
C GLY A 143 -32.52 -10.65 -1.64
N GLU A 144 -32.75 -11.76 -2.37
CA GLU A 144 -33.26 -13.01 -1.80
C GLU A 144 -32.19 -13.77 -0.99
N ASN A 145 -30.92 -13.58 -1.35
CA ASN A 145 -29.77 -14.20 -0.69
C ASN A 145 -28.71 -13.14 -0.37
N LYS A 146 -27.79 -13.45 0.57
CA LYS A 146 -26.58 -12.63 0.75
C LYS A 146 -25.85 -12.54 -0.58
N TYR A 147 -25.61 -11.31 -1.03
CA TYR A 147 -24.92 -11.08 -2.29
C TYR A 147 -23.41 -11.16 -2.10
N GLU A 148 -22.72 -11.51 -3.18
CA GLU A 148 -21.26 -11.48 -3.25
C GLU A 148 -20.88 -10.56 -4.41
N LEU A 149 -19.88 -9.72 -4.19
CA LEU A 149 -19.24 -9.00 -5.29
C LEU A 149 -18.09 -9.85 -5.82
N LEU A 150 -18.07 -10.08 -7.13
CA LEU A 150 -16.99 -10.82 -7.79
C LEU A 150 -15.82 -9.86 -8.00
N PRO A 151 -14.67 -10.01 -7.31
CA PRO A 151 -13.56 -9.08 -7.42
C PRO A 151 -13.05 -8.92 -8.85
N GLU A 152 -13.02 -10.02 -9.61
CA GLU A 152 -12.55 -10.03 -11.00
C GLU A 152 -13.36 -9.11 -11.91
N ALA A 153 -14.61 -8.79 -11.56
CA ALA A 153 -15.44 -7.83 -12.29
C ALA A 153 -14.91 -6.38 -12.17
N PHE A 154 -14.08 -6.08 -11.17
CA PHE A 154 -13.54 -4.75 -10.90
C PHE A 154 -12.11 -4.55 -11.42
N LEU A 155 -11.42 -5.62 -11.81
CA LEU A 155 -9.99 -5.60 -12.14
C LEU A 155 -9.70 -5.46 -13.64
N PHE A 156 -10.70 -5.11 -14.46
CA PHE A 156 -10.51 -4.94 -15.89
C PHE A 156 -9.77 -3.63 -16.22
N HIS A 157 -8.48 -3.73 -16.48
CA HIS A 157 -7.68 -2.66 -17.07
C HIS A 157 -6.66 -3.21 -18.08
N GLU A 158 -6.35 -2.41 -19.12
CA GLU A 158 -5.39 -2.76 -20.18
C GLU A 158 -4.18 -1.83 -20.20
N GLN A 159 -4.29 -0.68 -19.52
CA GLN A 159 -3.25 0.33 -19.47
C GLN A 159 -2.41 0.16 -18.21
N ASN A 160 -1.12 0.48 -18.30
CA ASN A 160 -0.28 0.57 -17.11
C ASN A 160 -0.89 1.55 -16.10
N LEU A 161 -0.71 1.27 -14.81
CA LEU A 161 -1.30 2.02 -13.70
C LEU A 161 -0.62 3.38 -13.44
N ARG A 162 -0.57 4.23 -14.48
CA ARG A 162 -0.32 5.68 -14.37
C ARG A 162 -1.48 6.33 -13.61
N LYS A 163 -1.30 7.56 -13.13
CA LYS A 163 -2.30 8.37 -12.39
C LYS A 163 -3.74 8.12 -12.83
N ASN A 164 -4.09 8.47 -14.07
CA ASN A 164 -5.49 8.39 -14.53
C ASN A 164 -6.01 6.95 -14.58
N SER A 165 -5.16 5.97 -14.90
CA SER A 165 -5.53 4.55 -14.90
C SER A 165 -5.76 4.05 -13.48
N LEU A 166 -4.89 4.41 -12.54
CA LEU A 166 -4.99 4.08 -11.12
C LEU A 166 -6.26 4.71 -10.51
N GLU A 167 -6.46 6.02 -10.70
CA GLU A 167 -7.63 6.74 -10.19
C GLU A 167 -8.93 6.12 -10.72
N ARG A 168 -8.99 5.85 -12.02
CA ARG A 168 -10.16 5.23 -12.64
C ARG A 168 -10.42 3.82 -12.08
N LEU A 169 -9.37 3.01 -11.92
CA LEU A 169 -9.49 1.65 -11.40
C LEU A 169 -10.02 1.65 -9.95
N LEU A 170 -9.47 2.52 -9.09
CA LEU A 170 -9.94 2.69 -7.71
C LEU A 170 -11.37 3.26 -7.65
N ALA A 171 -11.68 4.27 -8.47
CA ALA A 171 -13.02 4.86 -8.52
C ALA A 171 -14.08 3.86 -9.00
N SER A 172 -13.72 2.95 -9.91
CA SER A 172 -14.58 1.84 -10.32
C SER A 172 -14.94 0.89 -9.17
N ALA A 173 -14.05 0.74 -8.18
CA ALA A 173 -14.32 0.04 -6.92
C ALA A 173 -14.93 0.93 -5.83
N GLY A 174 -15.35 2.16 -6.17
CA GLY A 174 -15.94 3.12 -5.26
C GLY A 174 -14.95 3.85 -4.35
N ILE A 175 -13.65 3.70 -4.57
CA ILE A 175 -12.59 4.41 -3.82
C ILE A 175 -12.30 5.74 -4.52
N ILE A 176 -12.84 6.82 -3.97
CA ILE A 176 -12.75 8.17 -4.54
C ILE A 176 -11.61 9.00 -3.94
N ASP A 177 -11.30 10.15 -4.55
CA ASP A 177 -10.28 11.12 -4.12
C ASP A 177 -8.88 10.53 -3.91
N SER A 178 -8.60 9.42 -4.58
CA SER A 178 -7.39 8.62 -4.36
C SER A 178 -6.10 9.38 -4.66
N TRP A 179 -6.03 10.15 -5.75
CA TRP A 179 -4.82 10.90 -6.05
C TRP A 179 -4.58 12.05 -5.09
N SER A 180 -5.63 12.77 -4.70
CA SER A 180 -5.53 13.85 -3.70
C SER A 180 -4.98 13.31 -2.38
N TRP A 181 -5.47 12.13 -1.95
CA TRP A 181 -4.95 11.43 -0.79
C TRP A 181 -3.46 11.08 -0.93
N VAL A 182 -3.08 10.40 -2.02
CA VAL A 182 -1.70 9.94 -2.22
C VAL A 182 -0.71 11.11 -2.31
N VAL A 183 -1.05 12.19 -3.02
CA VAL A 183 -0.22 13.41 -3.09
C VAL A 183 0.00 14.03 -1.71
N ASN A 184 -1.01 13.96 -0.84
CA ASN A 184 -0.95 14.55 0.49
C ASN A 184 -0.39 13.63 1.57
N HIS A 185 -0.23 12.34 1.28
CA HIS A 185 0.29 11.33 2.19
C HIS A 185 1.71 11.68 2.66
N ARG A 186 1.97 11.46 3.97
CA ARG A 186 3.23 11.84 4.63
C ARG A 186 4.47 11.23 3.98
N ASP A 187 4.42 9.95 3.60
CA ASP A 187 5.58 9.26 3.06
C ASP A 187 5.89 9.71 1.62
N ILE A 188 4.87 10.05 0.85
CA ILE A 188 5.03 10.64 -0.48
C ILE A 188 5.62 12.04 -0.37
N LYS A 189 5.10 12.88 0.54
CA LYS A 189 5.66 14.22 0.80
C LYS A 189 7.12 14.13 1.26
N ASN A 190 7.43 13.20 2.16
CA ASN A 190 8.79 12.96 2.61
C ASN A 190 9.70 12.49 1.47
N PHE A 191 9.26 11.55 0.64
CA PHE A 191 10.00 11.11 -0.55
C PHE A 191 10.31 12.29 -1.49
N LEU A 192 9.30 13.07 -1.86
CA LEU A 192 9.46 14.21 -2.77
C LEU A 192 10.39 15.28 -2.19
N LYS A 193 10.33 15.52 -0.87
CA LYS A 193 11.15 16.53 -0.21
C LYS A 193 12.58 16.06 0.05
N GLU A 194 12.75 14.92 0.71
CA GLU A 194 14.04 14.47 1.21
C GLU A 194 14.87 13.75 0.13
N ILE A 195 14.23 13.04 -0.80
CA ILE A 195 14.92 12.29 -1.86
C ILE A 195 14.98 13.08 -3.17
N ARG A 196 13.91 13.81 -3.53
CA ARG A 196 13.85 14.58 -4.79
C ARG A 196 14.05 16.09 -4.63
N GLY A 197 14.21 16.60 -3.41
CA GLY A 197 14.43 18.03 -3.16
C GLY A 197 13.29 18.94 -3.65
N ASN A 198 12.07 18.42 -3.77
CA ASN A 198 10.89 19.06 -4.37
C ASN A 198 11.09 19.53 -5.82
N GLN A 199 12.02 18.92 -6.57
CA GLN A 199 12.28 19.27 -7.98
C GLN A 199 11.31 18.59 -8.97
N THR A 200 10.38 17.80 -8.46
CA THR A 200 9.50 16.92 -9.23
C THR A 200 8.12 16.83 -8.56
N THR A 201 7.18 16.20 -9.26
CA THR A 201 5.85 15.90 -8.75
C THR A 201 5.63 14.39 -8.68
N LEU A 202 4.70 13.93 -7.83
CA LEU A 202 4.31 12.53 -7.77
C LEU A 202 3.94 11.97 -9.16
N GLU A 203 3.19 12.75 -9.95
CA GLU A 203 2.77 12.34 -11.29
C GLU A 203 3.96 12.14 -12.23
N LYS A 204 4.96 13.03 -12.15
CA LYS A 204 6.17 12.93 -12.95
C LYS A 204 7.01 11.71 -12.55
N GLU A 205 7.17 11.44 -11.24
CA GLU A 205 7.88 10.25 -10.76
C GLU A 205 7.18 8.95 -11.18
N MET A 206 5.85 8.89 -11.06
CA MET A 206 5.06 7.76 -11.55
C MET A 206 5.26 7.55 -13.05
N ASN A 207 5.25 8.64 -13.82
CA ASN A 207 5.45 8.56 -15.25
C ASN A 207 6.85 8.08 -15.63
N ILE A 208 7.88 8.52 -14.91
CA ILE A 208 9.26 8.07 -15.07
C ILE A 208 9.38 6.58 -14.75
N PHE A 209 8.83 6.13 -13.62
CA PHE A 209 8.83 4.72 -13.22
C PHE A 209 8.21 3.82 -14.30
N ILE A 210 7.04 4.20 -14.83
CA ILE A 210 6.35 3.41 -15.84
C ILE A 210 7.07 3.48 -17.19
N SER A 211 7.74 4.59 -17.51
CA SER A 211 8.61 4.65 -18.69
C SER A 211 9.78 3.66 -18.57
N TYR A 212 10.48 3.61 -17.43
CA TYR A 212 11.52 2.61 -17.21
C TYR A 212 11.01 1.17 -17.36
N ARG A 213 9.79 0.88 -16.90
CA ARG A 213 9.17 -0.43 -17.08
C ARG A 213 8.94 -0.75 -18.56
N ASN A 214 8.42 0.22 -19.30
CA ASN A 214 8.18 0.04 -20.74
C ASN A 214 9.49 -0.17 -21.51
N ASP A 215 10.53 0.58 -21.16
CA ASP A 215 11.86 0.41 -21.75
C ASP A 215 12.43 -0.97 -21.41
N ALA A 216 12.33 -1.41 -20.15
CA ALA A 216 12.77 -2.74 -19.73
C ALA A 216 12.06 -3.89 -20.47
N ALA A 217 10.78 -3.69 -20.83
CA ALA A 217 9.97 -4.72 -21.48
C ALA A 217 10.13 -4.77 -23.02
N HIS A 218 10.52 -3.67 -23.66
CA HIS A 218 10.46 -3.53 -25.12
C HIS A 218 11.76 -3.06 -25.78
N SER A 219 12.66 -2.41 -25.04
CA SER A 219 13.86 -1.80 -25.61
C SER A 219 15.01 -2.79 -25.64
N THR A 220 15.56 -3.05 -26.83
CA THR A 220 16.77 -3.86 -27.01
C THR A 220 18.06 -3.06 -26.76
N LYS A 221 17.95 -1.74 -26.58
CA LYS A 221 19.06 -0.83 -26.27
C LYS A 221 18.61 0.17 -25.22
N ILE A 222 19.17 0.05 -24.01
CA ILE A 222 18.99 1.01 -22.93
C ILE A 222 20.31 1.76 -22.81
N GLU A 223 20.37 2.95 -23.39
CA GLU A 223 21.58 3.78 -23.39
C GLU A 223 21.76 4.55 -22.07
N ASP A 224 20.64 4.92 -21.42
CA ASP A 224 20.61 5.57 -20.10
C ASP A 224 20.12 4.59 -19.02
N TRP A 225 21.05 3.85 -18.41
CA TRP A 225 20.75 2.93 -17.32
C TRP A 225 20.92 3.58 -15.93
N LEU A 226 20.14 3.11 -14.97
CA LEU A 226 20.10 3.56 -13.60
C LEU A 226 21.20 2.89 -12.77
N GLY A 227 21.97 3.69 -12.04
CA GLY A 227 22.85 3.18 -11.00
C GLY A 227 22.06 2.60 -9.81
N PHE A 228 22.77 1.91 -8.91
CA PHE A 228 22.14 1.23 -7.77
C PHE A 228 21.34 2.18 -6.86
N LYS A 229 21.78 3.44 -6.67
CA LYS A 229 21.09 4.42 -5.83
C LYS A 229 19.70 4.77 -6.38
N PRO A 230 19.55 5.22 -7.64
CA PRO A 230 18.23 5.39 -8.25
C PRO A 230 17.32 4.16 -8.17
N LEU A 231 17.87 2.94 -8.31
CA LEU A 231 17.08 1.71 -8.17
C LEU A 231 16.55 1.51 -6.74
N LEU A 232 17.34 1.83 -5.73
CA LEU A 232 16.88 1.84 -4.33
C LEU A 232 15.82 2.93 -4.09
N GLU A 233 15.96 4.10 -4.70
CA GLU A 233 14.97 5.17 -4.61
C GLU A 233 13.64 4.78 -5.28
N LEU A 234 13.66 4.00 -6.36
CA LEU A 234 12.44 3.42 -6.94
C LEU A 234 11.74 2.45 -5.97
N CYS A 235 12.51 1.70 -5.18
CA CYS A 235 11.95 0.85 -4.13
C CYS A 235 11.21 1.69 -3.07
N ASP A 236 11.84 2.78 -2.63
CA ASP A 236 11.26 3.71 -1.65
C ASP A 236 10.00 4.40 -2.18
N PHE A 237 10.01 4.75 -3.47
CA PHE A 237 8.85 5.32 -4.16
C PHE A 237 7.66 4.36 -4.18
N VAL A 238 7.86 3.12 -4.64
CA VAL A 238 6.79 2.12 -4.74
C VAL A 238 6.26 1.75 -3.36
N GLU A 239 7.13 1.60 -2.35
CA GLU A 239 6.71 1.32 -0.99
C GLU A 239 5.85 2.46 -0.41
N SER A 240 6.27 3.72 -0.60
CA SER A 240 5.53 4.89 -0.14
C SER A 240 4.15 5.01 -0.81
N LEU A 241 4.06 4.64 -2.08
CA LEU A 241 2.80 4.61 -2.83
C LEU A 241 1.87 3.52 -2.31
N CYS A 242 2.37 2.31 -2.08
CA CYS A 242 1.58 1.20 -1.55
C CYS A 242 1.08 1.49 -0.12
N GLN A 243 1.92 2.11 0.72
CA GLN A 243 1.53 2.59 2.04
C GLN A 243 0.37 3.61 1.94
N ALA A 244 0.51 4.62 1.09
CA ALA A 244 -0.52 5.65 0.92
C ALA A 244 -1.88 5.07 0.49
N LEU A 245 -1.86 4.11 -0.44
CA LEU A 245 -3.06 3.42 -0.91
C LEU A 245 -3.68 2.51 0.17
N THR A 246 -2.86 1.85 0.97
CA THR A 246 -3.33 1.04 2.12
C THR A 246 -4.11 1.92 3.10
N GLU A 247 -3.54 3.07 3.47
CA GLU A 247 -4.19 4.00 4.41
C GLU A 247 -5.45 4.64 3.82
N LEU A 248 -5.48 4.89 2.52
CA LEU A 248 -6.69 5.34 1.84
C LEU A 248 -7.83 4.33 1.99
N VAL A 249 -7.56 3.05 1.72
CA VAL A 249 -8.59 2.01 1.81
C VAL A 249 -9.01 1.78 3.26
N ASN A 250 -8.06 1.78 4.21
CA ASN A 250 -8.38 1.76 5.64
C ASN A 250 -9.28 2.94 6.04
N TYR A 251 -9.06 4.13 5.49
CA TYR A 251 -9.91 5.28 5.72
C TYR A 251 -11.33 5.08 5.17
N GLN A 252 -11.48 4.52 3.96
CA GLN A 252 -12.80 4.19 3.39
C GLN A 252 -13.57 3.16 4.23
N VAL A 253 -12.85 2.16 4.77
CA VAL A 253 -13.41 1.17 5.71
C VAL A 253 -13.87 1.87 6.99
N LEU A 254 -13.04 2.74 7.55
CA LEU A 254 -13.37 3.50 8.74
C LEU A 254 -14.63 4.34 8.53
N GLN A 255 -14.71 5.10 7.45
CA GLN A 255 -15.88 5.93 7.13
C GLN A 255 -17.16 5.09 7.00
N SER A 256 -17.05 3.92 6.37
CA SER A 256 -18.17 2.97 6.24
C SER A 256 -18.59 2.41 7.60
N LYS A 257 -17.64 2.11 8.50
CA LYS A 257 -17.95 1.64 9.86
C LYS A 257 -18.51 2.74 10.75
N GLU A 258 -18.05 3.97 10.59
CA GLU A 258 -18.56 5.14 11.31
C GLU A 258 -20.02 5.42 10.93
N SER A 259 -20.35 5.36 9.63
CA SER A 259 -21.72 5.64 9.17
C SER A 259 -22.76 4.63 9.67
N ILE A 260 -22.34 3.39 9.95
CA ILE A 260 -23.18 2.34 10.55
C ILE A 260 -23.01 2.23 12.07
N GLY A 261 -22.27 3.15 12.69
CA GLY A 261 -22.12 3.23 14.14
C GLY A 261 -21.25 2.14 14.78
N GLN A 262 -20.43 1.43 13.99
CA GLN A 262 -19.47 0.40 14.46
C GLN A 262 -18.14 1.01 14.96
N VAL A 263 -17.88 2.26 14.64
CA VAL A 263 -16.71 3.00 15.09
C VAL A 263 -17.15 4.43 15.44
N GLN A 264 -16.52 5.02 16.47
CA GLN A 264 -16.79 6.39 16.89
C GLN A 264 -15.50 7.17 17.16
N GLU A 265 -15.51 8.47 16.86
CA GLU A 265 -14.44 9.40 17.23
C GLU A 265 -14.47 9.61 18.76
N VAL A 266 -13.36 9.32 19.44
CA VAL A 266 -13.27 9.41 20.90
C VAL A 266 -12.52 10.65 21.39
N GLY A 267 -11.78 11.32 20.52
CA GLY A 267 -11.00 12.51 20.84
C GLY A 267 -9.85 12.75 19.87
N LYS A 268 -8.88 13.58 20.27
CA LYS A 268 -7.71 13.91 19.42
C LYS A 268 -6.43 14.10 20.21
N ILE A 269 -5.31 14.07 19.51
CA ILE A 269 -3.99 14.48 20.01
C ILE A 269 -3.85 16.01 19.91
N THR A 270 -3.75 16.70 21.04
CA THR A 270 -3.59 18.16 21.11
C THR A 270 -2.12 18.60 21.13
N GLU A 271 -1.25 17.75 21.65
CA GLU A 271 0.19 17.99 21.74
C GLU A 271 0.98 16.73 21.40
N TRP A 272 2.17 16.90 20.82
CA TRP A 272 3.07 15.80 20.49
C TRP A 272 4.50 16.10 20.91
N PHE A 273 5.11 15.16 21.63
CA PHE A 273 6.48 15.25 22.11
C PHE A 273 7.38 14.29 21.33
N LYS A 274 8.24 14.83 20.45
CA LYS A 274 9.19 14.03 19.63
C LYS A 274 10.10 13.12 20.46
N LYS A 275 10.46 13.55 21.67
CA LYS A 275 11.04 12.71 22.73
C LYS A 275 10.16 12.94 23.94
N PRO A 276 9.34 11.97 24.39
CA PRO A 276 9.53 10.51 24.27
C PRO A 276 8.75 9.77 23.15
N GLN A 277 8.27 10.46 22.10
CA GLN A 277 7.28 9.94 21.13
C GLN A 277 5.93 9.64 21.80
N ALA A 278 5.40 10.61 22.54
CA ALA A 278 4.10 10.52 23.18
C ALA A 278 3.28 11.79 22.90
N GLY A 279 1.95 11.66 22.91
CA GLY A 279 1.03 12.76 22.69
C GLY A 279 0.07 12.97 23.85
N VAL A 280 -0.45 14.18 23.98
CA VAL A 280 -1.57 14.48 24.89
C VAL A 280 -2.86 14.24 24.12
N PHE A 281 -3.64 13.28 24.57
CA PHE A 281 -4.98 12.99 24.09
C PHE A 281 -6.00 13.76 24.91
N THR A 282 -6.92 14.46 24.23
CA THR A 282 -8.09 15.08 24.86
C THR A 282 -9.34 14.32 24.44
N ALA A 283 -10.06 13.76 25.42
CA ALA A 283 -11.27 12.99 25.20
C ALA A 283 -12.46 13.89 24.85
N TYR A 284 -13.26 13.50 23.86
CA TYR A 284 -14.53 14.17 23.53
C TYR A 284 -15.72 13.50 24.21
N ILE A 285 -15.62 12.20 24.40
CA ILE A 285 -16.66 11.39 25.05
C ILE A 285 -16.04 10.55 26.17
N GLU A 286 -16.92 10.00 27.01
CA GLU A 286 -16.52 8.96 27.94
C GLU A 286 -16.14 7.70 27.17
N CYS A 287 -14.91 7.23 27.34
CA CYS A 287 -14.46 5.98 26.77
C CYS A 287 -13.42 5.31 27.66
N SER A 288 -13.16 4.04 27.41
CA SER A 288 -12.10 3.30 28.10
C SER A 288 -10.89 3.14 27.20
N LEU A 289 -9.70 3.45 27.69
CA LEU A 289 -8.44 3.26 26.99
C LEU A 289 -7.57 2.29 27.77
N SER A 290 -7.08 1.25 27.11
CA SER A 290 -6.26 0.22 27.76
C SER A 290 -4.89 0.09 27.12
N VAL A 291 -3.87 -0.15 27.93
CA VAL A 291 -2.54 -0.50 27.41
C VAL A 291 -2.65 -1.80 26.62
N GLY A 292 -2.05 -1.79 25.44
CA GLY A 292 -2.07 -2.90 24.49
C GLY A 292 -3.31 -2.97 23.59
N SER A 293 -4.31 -2.11 23.81
CA SER A 293 -5.47 -2.03 22.90
C SER A 293 -5.13 -1.29 21.60
N THR A 294 -5.81 -1.66 20.53
CA THR A 294 -5.70 -1.01 19.22
C THR A 294 -6.73 0.11 19.09
N ILE A 295 -6.29 1.24 18.57
CA ILE A 295 -7.12 2.36 18.16
C ILE A 295 -6.81 2.72 16.70
N ILE A 296 -7.66 3.55 16.08
CA ILE A 296 -7.39 4.06 14.73
C ILE A 296 -7.05 5.54 14.84
N LEU A 297 -5.87 5.91 14.34
CA LEU A 297 -5.40 7.29 14.25
C LEU A 297 -5.73 7.85 12.87
N VAL A 298 -6.35 9.03 12.83
CA VAL A 298 -6.86 9.63 11.59
C VAL A 298 -6.43 11.09 11.49
N GLY A 299 -5.94 11.49 10.32
CA GLY A 299 -5.56 12.87 10.02
C GLY A 299 -5.76 13.20 8.55
N GLU A 300 -5.13 14.28 8.10
CA GLU A 300 -5.13 14.63 6.68
C GLU A 300 -4.30 13.61 5.88
N SER A 301 -4.96 12.80 5.04
CA SER A 301 -4.33 11.70 4.29
C SER A 301 -3.49 10.76 5.16
N TYR A 302 -4.03 10.46 6.34
CA TYR A 302 -3.44 9.58 7.35
C TYR A 302 -4.56 8.72 7.94
N CYS A 303 -4.42 7.40 7.90
CA CYS A 303 -5.32 6.49 8.59
C CYS A 303 -4.59 5.18 8.92
N GLN A 304 -4.24 5.01 10.19
CA GLN A 304 -3.42 3.88 10.63
C GLN A 304 -3.93 3.32 11.95
N GLU A 305 -3.94 1.99 12.07
CA GLU A 305 -4.10 1.33 13.38
C GLU A 305 -2.86 1.57 14.24
N ALA A 306 -3.08 1.81 15.52
CA ALA A 306 -2.04 2.08 16.50
C ALA A 306 -2.32 1.34 17.80
N LYS A 307 -1.31 0.68 18.35
CA LYS A 307 -1.38 0.04 19.65
C LYS A 307 -0.95 1.03 20.74
N ILE A 308 -1.76 1.17 21.78
CA ILE A 308 -1.40 1.97 22.94
C ILE A 308 -0.29 1.24 23.71
N GLU A 309 0.93 1.79 23.75
CA GLU A 309 2.06 1.20 24.47
C GLU A 309 2.09 1.60 25.95
N SER A 310 1.67 2.82 26.26
CA SER A 310 1.65 3.30 27.64
C SER A 310 0.66 4.45 27.82
N ILE A 311 0.09 4.56 29.01
CA ILE A 311 -0.85 5.60 29.41
C ILE A 311 -0.29 6.35 30.62
N LYS A 312 -0.38 7.68 30.60
CA LYS A 312 -0.07 8.54 31.76
C LYS A 312 -1.21 9.49 32.06
N TYR A 313 -1.53 9.64 33.34
CA TYR A 313 -2.49 10.63 33.82
C TYR A 313 -1.92 11.33 35.06
N ASN A 314 -1.87 12.67 35.05
CA ASN A 314 -1.25 13.47 36.11
C ASN A 314 0.15 12.97 36.53
N ASP A 315 1.03 12.76 35.56
CA ASP A 315 2.39 12.23 35.70
C ASP A 315 2.51 10.79 36.27
N GLN A 316 1.40 10.14 36.57
CA GLN A 316 1.37 8.75 37.01
C GLN A 316 1.15 7.81 35.83
N SER A 317 1.89 6.70 35.81
CA SER A 317 1.72 5.68 34.77
C SER A 317 0.54 4.79 35.13
N ILE A 318 -0.35 4.58 34.17
CA ILE A 318 -1.50 3.69 34.28
C ILE A 318 -1.12 2.36 33.62
N THR A 319 -1.25 1.25 34.35
CA THR A 319 -0.76 -0.07 33.92
C THR A 319 -1.74 -0.80 33.02
N ASP A 320 -3.04 -0.65 33.26
CA ASP A 320 -4.06 -1.47 32.60
C ASP A 320 -5.02 -0.61 31.78
N GLU A 321 -5.88 0.16 32.44
CA GLU A 321 -6.99 0.87 31.81
C GLU A 321 -7.29 2.20 32.50
N ILE A 322 -7.72 3.19 31.71
CA ILE A 322 -8.28 4.44 32.20
C ILE A 322 -9.65 4.71 31.55
N LYS A 323 -10.63 5.08 32.38
CA LYS A 323 -11.90 5.62 31.90
C LYS A 323 -11.79 7.13 31.79
N THR A 324 -12.05 7.66 30.60
CA THR A 324 -11.98 9.09 30.33
C THR A 324 -13.32 9.75 30.57
N THR A 325 -13.29 11.05 30.89
CA THR A 325 -14.45 11.94 30.84
C THR A 325 -14.26 12.98 29.75
N THR A 326 -15.34 13.59 29.26
CA THR A 326 -15.24 14.69 28.27
C THR A 326 -14.30 15.79 28.76
N GLY A 327 -13.35 16.18 27.91
CA GLY A 327 -12.31 17.17 28.20
C GLY A 327 -11.11 16.64 28.98
N MET A 328 -11.11 15.38 29.41
CA MET A 328 -9.99 14.79 30.13
C MET A 328 -8.76 14.65 29.24
N GLU A 329 -7.61 15.06 29.77
CA GLU A 329 -6.32 14.94 29.11
C GLU A 329 -5.55 13.73 29.64
N VAL A 330 -5.00 12.94 28.71
CA VAL A 330 -4.26 11.71 29.01
C VAL A 330 -3.03 11.66 28.11
N GLY A 331 -1.86 11.39 28.68
CA GLY A 331 -0.65 11.12 27.90
C GLY A 331 -0.69 9.71 27.31
N LEU A 332 -0.58 9.59 25.99
CA LEU A 332 -0.57 8.32 25.27
C LEU A 332 0.73 8.16 24.48
N LYS A 333 1.30 6.95 24.54
CA LYS A 333 2.37 6.51 23.64
C LYS A 333 1.84 5.40 22.75
N PHE A 334 2.21 5.44 21.47
CA PHE A 334 1.82 4.45 20.48
C PHE A 334 3.05 3.76 19.90
N ASP A 335 2.84 2.59 19.29
CA ASP A 335 3.84 1.84 18.52
C ASP A 335 4.16 2.49 17.16
N VAL A 336 3.35 3.48 16.77
CA VAL A 336 3.51 4.31 15.57
C VAL A 336 3.66 5.78 15.95
N GLU A 337 4.22 6.60 15.06
CA GLU A 337 4.25 8.04 15.27
C GLU A 337 2.83 8.62 15.18
N ALA A 338 2.22 8.94 16.33
CA ALA A 338 1.08 9.84 16.37
C ALA A 338 1.59 11.28 16.21
N ARG A 339 0.92 12.13 15.45
CA ARG A 339 1.25 13.56 15.35
C ARG A 339 0.17 14.38 16.02
N LYS A 340 0.48 15.65 16.26
CA LYS A 340 -0.52 16.62 16.68
C LYS A 340 -1.67 16.67 15.66
N ASP A 341 -2.88 16.90 16.15
CA ASP A 341 -4.15 17.00 15.42
C ASP A 341 -4.70 15.69 14.85
N LEU A 342 -4.04 14.54 15.09
CA LEU A 342 -4.64 13.25 14.78
C LEU A 342 -5.83 12.96 15.69
N ARG A 343 -6.94 12.53 15.09
CA ARG A 343 -8.15 12.07 15.77
C ARG A 343 -8.03 10.59 16.10
N LEU A 344 -8.64 10.19 17.19
CA LEU A 344 -8.68 8.81 17.65
C LEU A 344 -10.08 8.26 17.43
N TYR A 345 -10.14 7.09 16.82
CA TYR A 345 -11.37 6.33 16.62
C TYR A 345 -11.27 4.98 17.33
N LYS A 346 -12.39 4.55 17.90
CA LYS A 346 -12.50 3.27 18.60
C LYS A 346 -13.72 2.50 18.08
N LEU A 347 -13.57 1.19 17.95
CA LEU A 347 -14.70 0.29 17.70
C LEU A 347 -15.74 0.43 18.82
N THR A 348 -17.00 0.55 18.45
CA THR A 348 -18.14 0.44 19.37
C THR A 348 -18.42 -1.04 19.59
N THR A 349 -18.44 -1.45 20.85
CA THR A 349 -18.85 -2.80 21.27
C THR A 349 -20.36 -2.89 21.43
#